data_AF-A0A963BTB5-F1
#
_entry.id   AF-A0A963BTB5-F1
#
_cell.length_a   1.000
_cell.length_b   1.000
_cell.length_c   1.000
_cell.angle_alpha   90.00
_cell.angle_beta   90.00
_cell.angle_gamma   90.00
#
_symmetry.space_group_name_H-M   'P 1'
#
loop_
_entity.id
_entity.type
_entity.pdbx_description
1 polymer ?
#
loop_
_entity_poly.entity_id
_entity_poly.type
_entity_poly.pdbx_seq_one_letter_code
_entity_poly.pdbx_strand_id
1 'polypeptide(L)'
;NFIPPDGIERIAGVLVEWKEEEKLSRIVDLAELKKNDYNISPSRYIHTSDAETYRPLTEIVAELNAVEAEARETDRALREILGKIGV
;
A
#
# COMPACT_ATOMS: atom_id res chain seq x y z
N ASN A 1 -26.54 -7.44 6.33
CA ASN A 1 -26.64 -6.14 5.64
C ASN A 1 -27.52 -5.20 6.45
N PHE A 2 -26.92 -4.45 7.37
CA PHE A 2 -27.57 -3.43 8.19
C PHE A 2 -26.62 -2.23 8.28
N ILE A 3 -27.15 -1.02 8.12
CA ILE A 3 -26.40 0.22 8.33
C ILE A 3 -26.96 0.84 9.61
N PRO A 4 -26.12 1.09 10.64
CA PRO A 4 -26.58 1.70 11.89
C PRO A 4 -27.07 3.13 11.65
N PRO A 5 -27.95 3.68 12.51
CA PRO A 5 -28.46 5.04 12.41
C PRO A 5 -27.35 6.09 12.20
N ASP A 6 -26.28 6.03 13.00
CA ASP A 6 -25.13 6.93 12.89
C ASP A 6 -24.45 6.88 11.49
N GLY A 7 -24.45 5.69 10.87
CA GLY A 7 -23.92 5.51 9.51
C GLY A 7 -24.82 6.16 8.46
N ILE A 8 -26.14 6.08 8.64
CA ILE A 8 -27.12 6.74 7.76
C ILE A 8 -26.99 8.26 7.90
N GLU A 9 -26.92 8.77 9.12
CA GLU A 9 -26.75 10.20 9.40
C GLU A 9 -25.47 10.76 8.79
N ARG A 10 -24.35 10.02 8.93
CA ARG A 10 -23.07 10.42 8.31
C ARG A 10 -23.17 10.51 6.79
N ILE A 11 -23.72 9.50 6.13
CA ILE A 11 -23.85 9.48 4.65
C ILE A 11 -24.78 10.62 4.19
N ALA A 12 -25.94 10.77 4.84
CA ALA A 12 -26.91 11.80 4.50
C ALA A 12 -26.34 13.22 4.72
N GLY A 13 -25.65 13.45 5.84
CA GLY A 13 -25.01 14.72 6.15
C GLY A 13 -23.98 15.11 5.09
N VAL A 14 -23.10 14.17 4.70
CA VAL A 14 -22.08 14.43 3.66
C VAL A 14 -22.70 14.81 2.32
N LEU A 15 -23.78 14.15 1.93
CA LEU A 15 -24.50 14.46 0.70
C LEU A 15 -25.20 15.83 0.77
N VAL A 16 -25.94 16.09 1.84
CA VAL A 16 -26.72 17.33 2.01
C VAL A 16 -25.81 18.55 2.14
N GLU A 17 -24.69 18.41 2.84
CA GLU A 17 -23.69 19.47 2.98
C GLU A 17 -22.83 19.64 1.73
N TRP A 18 -22.94 18.72 0.76
CA TRP A 18 -22.14 18.69 -0.47
C TRP A 18 -20.64 18.84 -0.18
N LYS A 19 -20.11 17.93 0.66
CA LYS A 19 -18.71 17.97 1.10
C LYS A 19 -17.91 16.77 0.61
N GLU A 20 -16.62 17.01 0.40
CA GLU A 20 -15.63 15.93 0.26
C GLU A 20 -15.19 15.43 1.63
N GLU A 21 -14.97 14.13 1.74
CA GLU A 21 -14.47 13.51 2.96
C GLU A 21 -13.56 12.34 2.58
N GLU A 22 -12.34 12.34 3.14
CA GLU A 22 -11.34 11.33 2.85
C GLU A 22 -11.91 9.92 3.04
N LYS A 23 -11.66 9.05 2.05
CA LYS A 23 -12.16 7.66 1.99
C LYS A 23 -13.70 7.51 2.00
N LEU A 24 -14.48 8.59 1.86
CA LEU A 24 -15.96 8.54 1.90
C LEU A 24 -16.66 9.28 0.77
N SER A 25 -16.25 10.50 0.43
CA SER A 25 -16.95 11.35 -0.55
C SER A 25 -15.96 12.17 -1.36
N ARG A 26 -16.27 12.33 -2.65
CA ARG A 26 -15.49 13.15 -3.58
C ARG A 26 -16.44 13.86 -4.53
N ILE A 27 -16.18 15.14 -4.78
CA ILE A 27 -16.87 15.95 -5.79
C ILE A 27 -16.04 15.85 -7.07
N VAL A 28 -16.68 15.38 -8.13
CA VAL A 28 -16.05 15.18 -9.44
C VAL A 28 -16.67 16.11 -10.48
N ASP A 29 -15.83 16.70 -11.32
CA ASP A 29 -16.31 17.54 -12.41
C ASP A 29 -16.73 16.70 -13.63
N LEU A 30 -17.49 17.32 -14.53
CA LEU A 30 -17.99 16.65 -15.73
C LEU A 30 -16.86 16.27 -16.71
N ALA A 31 -15.73 16.98 -16.70
CA ALA A 31 -14.62 16.73 -17.61
C ALA A 31 -13.87 15.44 -17.21
N GLU A 32 -13.67 15.22 -15.92
CA GLU A 32 -13.12 13.99 -15.33
C GLU A 32 -14.05 12.81 -15.59
N LEU A 33 -15.37 12.98 -15.38
CA LEU A 33 -16.35 11.95 -15.72
C LEU A 33 -16.26 11.56 -17.20
N LYS A 34 -16.19 12.54 -18.10
CA LYS A 34 -16.07 12.27 -19.55
C LYS A 34 -14.78 11.51 -19.89
N LYS A 35 -13.66 11.83 -19.24
CA LYS A 35 -12.39 11.09 -19.41
C LYS A 35 -12.50 9.64 -18.93
N ASN A 36 -13.32 9.39 -17.92
CA ASN A 36 -13.57 8.06 -17.35
C ASN A 36 -14.81 7.37 -17.95
N ASP A 37 -15.23 7.75 -19.17
CA ASP A 37 -16.38 7.15 -19.87
C ASP A 37 -17.69 7.18 -19.05
N TYR A 38 -17.90 8.30 -18.34
CA TYR A 38 -19.04 8.51 -17.43
C TYR A 38 -19.20 7.44 -16.35
N ASN A 39 -18.14 6.69 -16.03
CA ASN A 39 -18.14 5.73 -14.93
C ASN A 39 -18.23 6.49 -13.60
N ILE A 40 -19.30 6.24 -12.83
CA ILE A 40 -19.56 6.88 -11.52
C ILE A 40 -19.28 5.94 -10.33
N SER A 41 -18.62 4.80 -10.57
CA SER A 41 -18.29 3.86 -9.50
C SER A 41 -17.41 4.55 -8.45
N PRO A 42 -17.79 4.57 -7.16
CA PRO A 42 -17.02 5.26 -6.11
C PRO A 42 -15.55 4.81 -6.04
N SER A 43 -15.27 3.54 -6.31
CA SER A 43 -13.90 2.97 -6.30
C SER A 43 -12.97 3.58 -7.35
N ARG A 44 -13.52 4.24 -8.38
CA ARG A 44 -12.74 4.99 -9.38
C ARG A 44 -12.17 6.28 -8.80
N TYR A 45 -12.82 6.84 -7.79
CA TYR A 45 -12.59 8.20 -7.30
C TYR A 45 -12.17 8.26 -5.83
N ILE A 46 -12.47 7.21 -5.07
CA ILE A 46 -12.24 7.10 -3.64
C ILE A 46 -11.40 5.85 -3.39
N HIS A 47 -10.16 6.06 -2.98
CA HIS A 47 -9.27 5.00 -2.54
C HIS A 47 -9.43 4.79 -1.04
N THR A 48 -10.03 3.67 -0.64
CA THR A 48 -10.25 3.31 0.77
C THR A 48 -9.09 2.53 1.38
N SER A 49 -8.14 2.06 0.56
CA SER A 49 -6.91 1.44 1.03
C SER A 49 -6.08 2.45 1.81
N ASP A 50 -5.55 2.04 2.96
CA ASP A 50 -4.51 2.81 3.61
C ASP A 50 -3.31 2.94 2.67
N ALA A 51 -2.61 4.08 2.74
CA ALA A 51 -1.33 4.20 2.05
C ALA A 51 -0.43 3.09 2.60
N GLU A 52 -0.06 2.14 1.74
CA GLU A 52 0.89 1.09 2.12
C GLU A 52 2.15 1.79 2.63
N THR A 53 2.40 1.67 3.93
CA THR A 53 3.59 2.23 4.54
C THR A 53 4.73 1.29 4.18
N TYR A 54 5.36 1.55 3.02
CA TYR A 54 6.53 0.79 2.60
C TYR A 54 7.70 1.10 3.54
N ARG A 55 8.47 0.06 3.90
CA ARG A 55 9.76 0.26 4.55
C ARG A 55 10.69 1.07 3.63
N PRO A 56 11.53 1.98 4.15
CA PRO A 56 12.48 2.72 3.35
C PRO A 56 13.38 1.79 2.52
N LEU A 57 13.53 2.06 1.22
CA LEU A 57 14.41 1.25 0.35
C LEU A 57 15.84 1.17 0.89
N THR A 58 16.32 2.23 1.54
CA THR A 58 17.65 2.27 2.17
C THR A 58 17.81 1.26 3.29
N GLU A 59 16.75 1.01 4.08
CA GLU A 59 16.75 0.00 5.14
C GLU A 59 16.81 -1.40 4.53
N ILE A 60 15.97 -1.67 3.53
CA ILE A 60 15.93 -2.95 2.82
C ILE A 60 17.30 -3.26 2.18
N VAL A 61 17.92 -2.27 1.53
CA VAL A 61 19.23 -2.44 0.90
C VAL A 61 20.33 -2.66 1.94
N ALA A 62 20.27 -1.98 3.09
CA ALA A 62 21.23 -2.19 4.17
C ALA A 62 21.12 -3.61 4.76
N GLU A 63 19.90 -4.09 5.01
CA GLU A 63 19.64 -5.47 5.46
C GLU A 63 20.17 -6.49 4.45
N LEU A 64 19.89 -6.28 3.15
CA LEU A 64 20.35 -7.17 2.09
C LEU A 64 21.88 -7.26 2.05
N ASN A 65 22.58 -6.12 2.13
CA ASN A 65 24.03 -6.09 2.15
C ASN A 65 24.63 -6.80 3.38
N ALA A 66 23.98 -6.69 4.55
CA ALA A 66 24.41 -7.37 5.76
C ALA A 66 24.28 -8.90 5.61
N VAL A 67 23.15 -9.38 5.08
CA VAL A 67 22.92 -10.80 4.81
C VAL A 67 23.92 -11.33 3.77
N GLU A 68 24.20 -10.57 2.71
CA GLU A 68 25.23 -10.97 1.73
C GLU A 68 26.63 -11.09 2.34
N ALA A 69 27.00 -10.18 3.25
CA ALA A 69 28.28 -10.25 3.94
C ALA A 69 28.37 -11.50 4.82
N GLU A 70 27.32 -11.80 5.60
CA GLU A 70 27.25 -13.01 6.42
C GLU A 70 27.31 -14.29 5.57
N ALA A 71 26.63 -14.30 4.42
CA ALA A 71 26.66 -15.41 3.49
C ALA A 71 28.08 -15.64 2.93
N ARG A 72 28.81 -14.58 2.59
CA ARG A 72 30.20 -14.68 2.11
C ARG A 72 31.14 -15.22 3.18
N GLU A 73 31.00 -14.76 4.42
CA GLU A 73 31.79 -15.28 5.54
C GLU A 73 31.50 -16.76 5.79
N THR A 74 30.23 -17.15 5.73
CA THR A 74 29.80 -18.54 5.87
C THR A 74 30.34 -19.42 4.73
N ASP A 75 30.28 -18.93 3.48
CA ASP A 75 30.83 -19.66 2.32
C ASP A 75 32.35 -19.80 2.42
N ARG A 76 33.06 -18.77 2.91
CA ARG A 76 34.50 -18.87 3.18
C ARG A 76 34.80 -19.95 4.23
N ALA A 77 34.09 -19.92 5.36
CA ALA A 77 34.26 -20.92 6.42
C ALA A 77 33.95 -22.34 5.92
N LEU A 78 32.90 -22.51 5.10
CA LEU A 78 32.57 -23.79 4.49
C LEU A 78 33.71 -24.28 3.58
N ARG A 79 34.24 -23.44 2.70
CA ARG A 79 35.35 -23.80 1.81
C ARG A 79 36.62 -24.17 2.57
N GLU A 80 36.92 -23.49 3.68
CA GLU A 80 38.04 -23.84 4.54
C GLU A 80 37.87 -25.24 5.17
N ILE A 81 36.64 -25.62 5.55
CA ILE A 81 36.35 -26.95 6.07
C ILE A 81 36.45 -28.00 4.96
N LEU A 82 35.86 -27.74 3.78
CA LEU A 82 35.92 -28.64 2.63
C LEU A 82 37.38 -28.92 2.20
N GLY A 83 38.20 -27.87 2.13
CA GLY A 83 39.63 -28.02 1.81
C GLY A 83 40.42 -28.85 2.82
N LYS A 84 40.01 -28.89 4.11
CA LYS A 84 40.64 -29.76 5.12
C LYS A 84 40.26 -31.23 4.97
N ILE A 85 39.12 -31.53 4.37
CA ILE A 85 38.63 -32.91 4.15
C ILE A 85 38.90 -33.41 2.72
N GLY A 86 39.63 -32.63 1.91
CA GLY A 86 40.06 -33.03 0.57
C GLY A 86 38.99 -32.91 -0.52
N VAL A 87 37.98 -32.06 -0.30
CA VAL A 87 36.93 -31.70 -1.26
C VAL A 87 37.13 -30.27 -1.74
#